data_AF-A0A923MDG6-F1
#
_entry.id   AF-A0A923MDG6-F1
#
_cell.length_a   1.000
_cell.length_b   1.000
_cell.length_c   1.000
_cell.angle_alpha   90.00
_cell.angle_beta   90.00
_cell.angle_gamma   90.00
#
_symmetry.space_group_name_H-M   'P 1'
#
loop_
_entity.id
_entity.type
_entity.pdbx_description
1 polymer ?
#
loop_
_entity_poly.entity_id
_entity_poly.type
_entity_poly.pdbx_seq_one_letter_code
_entity_poly.pdbx_strand_id
1 'polypeptide(L)'
;MTPLEPIVEALVCRLDDNLREAFEERAGILQFEAGRSRELAEPLALLDVVRMHPLAVAGVVCMSGTVAGAPVHVIAADEASAGAALAALGVAGTARTDLSRVVASLGGTARLMGGREVLPKE
;
A
#
# COMPACT_ATOMS: atom_id res chain seq x y z
N MET A 1 5.95 -11.82 -26.23
CA MET A 1 6.01 -10.62 -25.37
C MET A 1 7.45 -10.46 -24.91
N THR A 2 8.01 -9.25 -24.97
CA THR A 2 9.31 -8.98 -24.34
C THR A 2 9.14 -9.14 -22.83
N PRO A 3 10.04 -9.86 -22.14
CA PRO A 3 10.00 -9.95 -20.69
C PRO A 3 10.13 -8.56 -20.05
N LEU A 4 9.49 -8.35 -18.90
CA LEU A 4 9.73 -7.16 -18.09
C LEU A 4 11.20 -7.11 -17.68
N GLU A 5 11.71 -5.90 -17.44
CA GLU A 5 12.97 -5.75 -16.74
C GLU A 5 12.84 -6.37 -15.31
N PRO A 6 13.81 -7.19 -14.85
CA PRO A 6 13.67 -7.95 -13.60
C PRO A 6 13.36 -7.14 -12.33
N ILE A 7 13.88 -5.92 -12.19
CA ILE A 7 13.57 -5.04 -11.05
C ILE A 7 12.12 -4.58 -11.14
N VAL A 8 11.67 -4.16 -12.32
CA VAL A 8 10.26 -3.78 -12.54
C VAL A 8 9.36 -4.98 -12.24
N GLU A 9 9.70 -6.19 -12.70
CA GLU A 9 8.91 -7.40 -12.45
C GLU A 9 8.79 -7.68 -10.96
N ALA A 10 9.91 -7.64 -10.23
CA ALA A 10 9.94 -7.87 -8.79
C ALA A 10 9.05 -6.88 -8.02
N LEU A 11 8.97 -5.62 -8.46
CA LEU A 11 8.14 -4.60 -7.83
C LEU A 11 6.66 -4.73 -8.22
N VAL A 12 6.37 -5.03 -9.49
CA VAL A 12 5.00 -5.24 -9.99
C VAL A 12 4.37 -6.49 -9.34
N CYS A 13 5.15 -7.50 -8.99
CA CYS A 13 4.70 -8.67 -8.22
C CYS A 13 4.27 -8.35 -6.78
N ARG A 14 4.54 -7.14 -6.26
CA ARG A 14 4.08 -6.71 -4.93
C ARG A 14 2.77 -5.94 -4.98
N LEU A 15 2.33 -5.54 -6.17
CA LEU A 15 1.08 -4.82 -6.35
C LEU A 15 -0.10 -5.77 -6.16
N ASP A 16 -1.14 -5.30 -5.48
CA ASP A 16 -2.44 -5.97 -5.54
C ASP A 16 -3.07 -5.83 -6.94
N ASP A 17 -4.15 -6.57 -7.18
CA ASP A 17 -4.79 -6.66 -8.50
C ASP A 17 -5.20 -5.29 -9.05
N ASN A 18 -5.73 -4.39 -8.21
CA ASN A 18 -6.15 -3.06 -8.63
C ASN A 18 -4.96 -2.19 -9.05
N LEU A 19 -3.87 -2.23 -8.28
CA LEU A 19 -2.67 -1.45 -8.59
C LEU A 19 -1.89 -2.05 -9.76
N ARG A 20 -1.95 -3.37 -9.94
CA ARG A 20 -1.40 -4.06 -11.12
C ARG A 20 -2.16 -3.65 -12.39
N GLU A 21 -3.49 -3.65 -12.36
CA GLU A 21 -4.30 -3.17 -13.48
C GLU A 21 -3.95 -1.71 -13.83
N ALA A 22 -3.90 -0.83 -12.83
CA ALA A 22 -3.49 0.56 -13.04
C ALA A 22 -2.09 0.69 -13.65
N PHE A 23 -1.14 -0.16 -13.24
CA PHE A 23 0.19 -0.23 -13.86
C PHE A 23 0.11 -0.64 -15.34
N GLU A 24 -0.62 -1.70 -15.67
CA GLU A 24 -0.74 -2.25 -17.02
C GLU A 24 -1.42 -1.27 -17.98
N GLU A 25 -2.50 -0.62 -17.55
CA GLU A 25 -3.19 0.41 -18.33
C GLU A 25 -2.26 1.58 -18.65
N ARG A 26 -1.52 2.07 -17.65
CA ARG A 26 -0.61 3.22 -17.81
C ARG A 26 0.60 2.88 -18.66
N ALA A 27 1.12 1.66 -18.54
CA ALA A 27 2.17 1.17 -19.42
C ALA A 27 1.68 1.12 -20.87
N GLY A 28 0.44 0.65 -21.08
CA GLY A 28 -0.24 0.68 -22.38
C GLY A 28 -0.36 2.09 -22.96
N ILE A 29 -0.87 3.05 -22.19
CA ILE A 29 -1.00 4.46 -22.61
C ILE A 29 0.37 5.03 -22.99
N LEU A 30 1.39 4.84 -22.15
CA LEU A 30 2.73 5.35 -22.41
C LEU A 30 3.35 4.73 -23.66
N GLN A 31 3.12 3.45 -23.90
CA GLN A 31 3.63 2.75 -25.07
C GLN A 31 2.91 3.18 -26.36
N PHE A 32 1.59 3.07 -26.38
CA PHE A 32 0.81 3.16 -27.62
C PHE A 32 0.36 4.59 -27.94
N GLU A 33 0.03 5.39 -26.94
CA GLU A 33 -0.45 6.76 -27.15
C GLU A 33 0.70 7.77 -27.07
N ALA A 34 1.61 7.61 -26.11
CA ALA A 34 2.75 8.51 -25.93
C ALA A 34 4.02 8.08 -26.70
N GLY A 35 3.95 6.97 -27.45
CA GLY A 35 5.02 6.49 -28.34
C GLY A 35 6.32 6.12 -27.63
N ARG A 36 6.27 5.81 -26.32
CA ARG A 36 7.45 5.36 -25.57
C ARG A 36 7.77 3.91 -25.93
N SER A 37 9.05 3.57 -25.92
CA SER A 37 9.43 2.16 -25.99
C SER A 37 8.88 1.43 -24.77
N ARG A 38 8.59 0.14 -24.90
CA ARG A 38 8.05 -0.66 -23.80
C ARG A 38 8.99 -0.65 -22.58
N GLU A 39 10.29 -0.71 -22.84
CA GLU A 39 11.36 -0.66 -21.83
C GLU A 39 11.36 0.63 -21.01
N LEU A 40 10.82 1.73 -21.57
CA LEU A 40 10.67 3.00 -20.86
C LEU A 40 9.25 3.18 -20.30
N ALA A 41 8.23 2.70 -21.01
CA ALA A 41 6.83 2.81 -20.61
C ALA A 41 6.55 2.07 -19.28
N GLU A 42 7.07 0.85 -19.13
CA GLU A 42 6.85 0.04 -17.93
C GLU A 42 7.46 0.67 -16.66
N PRO A 43 8.76 1.06 -16.60
CA PRO A 43 9.29 1.77 -15.44
C PRO A 43 8.55 3.07 -15.12
N LEU A 44 8.17 3.87 -16.13
CA LEU A 44 7.45 5.12 -15.91
C LEU A 44 6.04 4.89 -15.36
N ALA A 45 5.34 3.86 -15.84
CA ALA A 45 4.04 3.45 -15.30
C ALA A 45 4.17 3.04 -13.83
N LEU A 46 5.17 2.22 -13.49
CA LEU A 46 5.44 1.80 -12.12
C LEU A 46 5.78 2.99 -11.21
N LEU A 47 6.65 3.90 -11.67
CA LEU A 47 7.01 5.10 -10.91
C LEU A 47 5.79 5.95 -10.58
N ASP A 48 4.81 6.04 -11.48
CA ASP A 48 3.61 6.79 -11.17
C ASP A 48 2.68 6.07 -10.19
N VAL A 49 2.56 4.74 -10.27
CA VAL A 49 1.87 3.95 -9.24
C VAL A 49 2.53 4.17 -7.88
N VAL A 50 3.86 4.10 -7.79
CA VAL A 50 4.60 4.36 -6.55
C VAL A 50 4.44 5.80 -6.07
N ARG A 51 4.40 6.78 -6.98
CA ARG A 51 4.16 8.20 -6.64
C ARG A 51 2.80 8.40 -5.98
N MET A 52 1.77 7.69 -6.43
CA MET A 52 0.42 7.77 -5.86
C MET A 52 0.23 6.86 -4.63
N HIS A 53 0.94 5.74 -4.59
CA HIS A 53 0.83 4.72 -3.54
C HIS A 53 2.22 4.26 -3.08
N PRO A 54 2.95 5.07 -2.30
CA PRO A 54 4.34 4.77 -1.93
C PRO A 54 4.53 3.43 -1.20
N LEU A 55 3.49 2.98 -0.48
CA LEU A 55 3.52 1.71 0.26
C LEU A 55 3.26 0.47 -0.62
N ALA A 56 2.76 0.65 -1.85
CA ALA A 56 2.38 -0.46 -2.74
C ALA A 56 3.53 -1.44 -3.01
N VAL A 57 4.77 -0.93 -3.00
CA VAL A 57 5.98 -1.75 -3.20
C VAL A 57 6.81 -1.92 -1.94
N ALA A 58 6.36 -1.37 -0.79
CA ALA A 58 7.08 -1.45 0.48
C ALA A 58 6.86 -2.79 1.20
N GLY A 59 5.80 -3.52 0.85
CA GLY A 59 5.40 -4.76 1.54
C GLY A 59 4.75 -4.51 2.89
N VAL A 60 4.15 -3.33 3.05
CA VAL A 60 3.31 -3.00 4.20
C VAL A 60 2.07 -2.26 3.70
N VAL A 61 0.98 -2.38 4.44
CA VAL A 61 -0.24 -1.60 4.23
C VAL A 61 -0.47 -0.69 5.43
N CYS A 62 -1.10 0.45 5.20
CA CYS A 62 -1.62 1.30 6.26
C CYS A 62 -3.15 1.29 6.19
N MET A 63 -3.79 0.84 7.25
CA MET A 63 -5.25 0.82 7.37
C MET A 63 -5.69 1.64 8.57
N SER A 64 -6.90 2.19 8.48
CA SER A 64 -7.52 3.00 9.53
C SER A 64 -8.92 2.51 9.83
N GLY A 65 -9.38 2.82 11.04
CA GLY A 65 -10.79 2.80 11.40
C GLY A 65 -11.03 3.64 12.65
N THR A 66 -12.14 3.37 13.35
CA THR A 66 -12.51 4.11 14.56
C THR A 66 -12.85 3.19 15.72
N VAL A 67 -12.41 3.56 16.93
CA VAL A 67 -12.80 2.94 18.20
C VAL A 67 -13.33 4.04 19.11
N ALA A 68 -14.58 3.90 19.59
CA ALA A 68 -15.24 4.91 20.43
C ALA A 68 -15.14 6.35 19.88
N GLY A 69 -15.19 6.51 18.55
CA GLY A 69 -15.08 7.81 17.86
C GLY A 69 -13.66 8.35 17.67
N ALA A 70 -12.63 7.68 18.20
CA ALA A 70 -11.23 8.02 17.99
C ALA A 70 -10.65 7.25 16.80
N PRO A 71 -9.84 7.89 15.94
CA PRO A 71 -9.17 7.20 14.84
C PRO A 71 -8.10 6.24 15.36
N VAL A 72 -8.07 5.04 14.79
CA VAL A 72 -7.03 4.04 15.02
C VAL A 72 -6.39 3.69 13.69
N HIS A 73 -5.07 3.63 13.67
CA HIS A 73 -4.27 3.34 12.48
C HIS A 73 -3.35 2.14 12.74
N VAL A 74 -3.25 1.24 11.77
CA VAL A 74 -2.37 0.06 11.83
C VAL A 74 -1.51 0.02 10.59
N ILE A 75 -0.21 -0.21 10.77
CA ILE A 75 0.70 -0.63 9.71
C ILE A 75 0.89 -2.14 9.86
N ALA A 76 0.63 -2.90 8.79
CA ALA A 76 0.75 -4.36 8.79
C ALA A 76 1.40 -4.87 7.50
N ALA A 77 1.75 -6.16 7.46
CA ALA A 77 2.35 -6.79 6.28
C ALA A 77 1.35 -6.92 5.11
N ASP A 78 0.06 -7.04 5.42
CA ASP A 78 -1.02 -7.21 4.46
C ASP A 78 -2.36 -6.75 5.06
N GLU A 79 -3.40 -6.65 4.23
CA GLU A 79 -4.74 -6.24 4.70
C GLU A 79 -5.36 -7.23 5.68
N ALA A 80 -5.06 -8.52 5.55
CA ALA A 80 -5.65 -9.55 6.41
C ALA A 80 -5.17 -9.38 7.86
N SER A 81 -3.86 -9.19 8.05
CA SER A 81 -3.25 -8.92 9.35
C SER A 81 -3.63 -7.56 9.91
N ALA A 82 -3.74 -6.52 9.08
CA ALA A 82 -4.27 -5.22 9.51
C ALA A 82 -5.73 -5.32 9.97
N GLY A 83 -6.58 -6.01 9.20
CA GLY A 83 -7.98 -6.24 9.52
C GLY A 83 -8.15 -7.00 10.83
N ALA A 84 -7.37 -8.07 11.04
CA ALA A 84 -7.37 -8.82 12.29
C ALA A 84 -6.96 -7.95 13.49
N ALA A 85 -5.92 -7.11 13.34
CA ALA A 85 -5.47 -6.20 14.39
C ALA A 85 -6.54 -5.14 14.73
N LEU A 86 -7.17 -4.53 13.71
CA LEU A 86 -8.24 -3.55 13.91
C LEU A 86 -9.48 -4.20 14.56
N ALA A 87 -9.86 -5.41 14.14
CA ALA A 87 -10.97 -6.15 14.73
C ALA A 87 -10.72 -6.47 16.21
N ALA A 88 -9.50 -6.85 16.59
CA ALA A 88 -9.12 -7.08 17.99
C ALA A 88 -9.23 -5.82 18.86
N LEU A 89 -9.14 -4.63 18.27
CA LEU A 89 -9.33 -3.35 18.93
C LEU A 89 -10.81 -2.89 18.97
N GLY A 90 -11.74 -3.69 18.44
CA GLY A 90 -13.16 -3.34 18.38
C GLY A 90 -13.50 -2.26 17.34
N VAL A 91 -12.68 -2.14 16.28
CA VAL A 91 -12.86 -1.14 15.23
C VAL A 91 -14.06 -1.48 14.34
N ALA A 92 -14.93 -0.49 14.09
CA ALA A 92 -15.96 -0.56 13.06
C ALA A 92 -15.53 0.24 11.81
N GLY A 93 -15.67 -0.36 10.62
CA GLY A 93 -15.31 0.24 9.34
C GLY A 93 -13.80 0.40 9.17
N THR A 94 -13.21 -0.36 8.25
CA THR A 94 -11.79 -0.26 7.95
C THR A 94 -11.58 0.24 6.53
N ALA A 95 -10.53 1.03 6.31
CA ALA A 95 -10.15 1.52 4.99
C ALA A 95 -8.63 1.67 4.89
N ARG A 96 -8.09 1.46 3.68
CA ARG A 96 -6.72 1.86 3.36
C ARG A 96 -6.56 3.37 3.53
N THR A 97 -5.39 3.79 4.01
CA THR A 97 -5.06 5.21 4.16
C THR A 97 -3.64 5.51 3.72
N ASP A 98 -3.36 6.79 3.52
CA ASP A 98 -2.04 7.31 3.23
C ASP A 98 -1.25 7.49 4.53
N LEU A 99 -0.15 6.75 4.68
CA LEU A 99 0.72 6.82 5.83
C LEU A 99 1.28 8.22 6.07
N SER A 100 1.57 8.98 5.01
CA SER A 100 2.08 10.35 5.15
C SER A 100 1.05 11.26 5.83
N ARG A 101 -0.24 11.08 5.52
CA ARG A 101 -1.34 11.82 6.15
C ARG A 101 -1.53 11.40 7.61
N VAL A 102 -1.41 10.11 7.91
CA VAL A 102 -1.46 9.60 9.28
C VAL A 102 -0.31 10.16 10.12
N VAL A 103 0.91 10.12 9.62
CA VAL A 103 2.07 10.66 10.36
C VAL A 103 1.91 12.17 10.57
N ALA A 104 1.41 12.90 9.56
CA ALA A 104 1.11 14.33 9.70
C ALA A 104 0.04 14.61 10.78
N SER A 105 -1.04 13.81 10.85
CA SER A 105 -2.08 13.99 11.88
C SER A 105 -1.58 13.70 13.30
N LEU A 106 -0.51 12.91 13.45
CA LEU A 106 0.16 12.61 14.72
C LEU A 106 1.24 13.63 15.12
N GLY A 107 1.33 14.77 14.42
CA GLY A 107 2.36 15.78 14.70
C GLY A 107 3.71 15.51 14.02
N GLY A 108 3.72 14.68 12.97
CA GLY A 108 4.87 14.47 12.09
C GLY A 108 5.76 13.28 12.44
N THR A 109 5.51 12.59 13.55
CA THR A 109 6.28 11.39 13.93
C THR A 109 5.38 10.32 14.54
N ALA A 110 5.68 9.06 14.26
CA ALA A 110 5.06 7.89 14.89
C ALA A 110 6.14 6.88 15.28
N ARG A 111 5.91 6.12 16.35
CA ARG A 111 6.85 5.09 16.83
C ARG A 111 6.23 3.70 16.66
N LEU A 112 6.98 2.79 16.04
CA LEU A 112 6.64 1.36 16.06
C LEU A 112 7.11 0.77 17.39
N MET A 113 6.16 0.26 18.16
CA MET A 113 6.42 -0.39 19.45
C MET A 113 6.56 -1.90 19.22
N GLY A 114 7.63 -2.51 19.74
CA GLY A 114 7.82 -3.95 19.70
C GLY A 114 7.16 -4.63 20.89
N GLY A 115 6.16 -5.48 20.65
CA GLY A 115 5.54 -6.32 21.67
C GLY A 115 4.45 -7.23 21.07
N ARG A 116 4.48 -8.52 21.36
CA ARG A 116 3.30 -9.39 21.23
C ARG A 116 2.45 -9.17 22.48
N GLU A 117 1.55 -8.19 22.47
CA GLU A 117 0.51 -8.15 23.52
C GLU A 117 -0.46 -9.30 23.25
N VAL A 118 -0.25 -10.41 23.94
CA VAL A 118 -1.29 -11.39 24.19
C VAL A 118 -2.24 -10.72 25.18
N LEU A 119 -3.39 -10.25 24.71
CA LEU A 119 -4.49 -9.82 25.58
C LEU A 119 -4.74 -10.91 26.63
N PRO A 120 -4.79 -10.59 27.93
CA PRO A 120 -5.17 -11.57 28.93
C PRO A 120 -6.61 -12.02 28.64
N LYS A 121 -6.82 -13.34 28.59
CA LYS A 121 -8.16 -13.91 28.64
C LYS A 121 -8.70 -13.65 30.04
N GLU A 122 -9.72 -12.80 30.15
CA GLU A 122 -10.61 -12.78 31.32
C GLU A 122 -11.46 -14.07 31.38
#